data_AF-A0A401Q2X7-F1
#
_entry.id   AF-A0A401Q2X7-F1
#
_cell.length_a   1.000
_cell.length_b   1.000
_cell.length_c   1.000
_cell.angle_alpha   90.00
_cell.angle_beta   90.00
_cell.angle_gamma   90.00
#
_symmetry.space_group_name_H-M   'P 1'
#
loop_
_entity.id
_entity.type
_entity.pdbx_description
1 polymer ?
#
loop_
_entity_poly.entity_id
_entity_poly.type
_entity_poly.pdbx_seq_one_letter_code
_entity_poly.pdbx_strand_id
1 'polypeptide(L)'
;MTDCVLPLQISFGASSEELSDKKLYPNFLRTIPNDESQIEAIILLIQEFRWNWISVIGSSTDYGENGKRKVISRAAAVGICVASHGTIPQKASESKQEVINIIDNITNNRANVVVVFTNIQHAEYLFQIVVDMNITGKVWILSEAMSVQRILSEIPNIKRIGTVLGVAVMQGKMPGYKEFVLRDITAWNPGINQRVKYSDPQEERQECPADSFMPTFNQCVPCTSDGVRSLLRHSDWRVEFNVYSAVYAGARGLHQLLQCDSGECKKEGAHPWQVRKFPNAAFDLNKILLKH
;
A
#
# COMPACT_ATOMS: atom_id res chain seq x y z
N MET A 1 -36.34 6.44 18.41
CA MET A 1 -34.90 6.26 18.17
C MET A 1 -34.74 6.02 16.69
N THR A 2 -34.26 7.02 15.95
CA THR A 2 -33.77 6.83 14.59
C THR A 2 -32.47 6.06 14.70
N ASP A 3 -32.48 4.77 14.36
CA ASP A 3 -31.26 4.00 14.21
C ASP A 3 -30.39 4.70 13.16
N CYS A 4 -29.28 5.31 13.61
CA CYS A 4 -28.25 5.83 12.71
C CYS A 4 -27.60 4.65 12.02
N VAL A 5 -28.17 4.21 10.89
CA VAL A 5 -27.56 3.14 10.11
C VAL A 5 -26.37 3.73 9.36
N LEU A 6 -25.16 3.41 9.84
CA LEU A 6 -23.92 3.80 9.19
C LEU A 6 -23.92 3.32 7.72
N PRO A 7 -23.49 4.17 6.78
CA PRO A 7 -23.44 3.81 5.36
C PRO A 7 -22.45 2.66 5.14
N LEU A 8 -22.66 1.91 4.03
CA LEU A 8 -21.71 0.91 3.57
C LEU A 8 -20.36 1.57 3.27
N GLN A 9 -19.28 1.02 3.84
CA GLN A 9 -17.92 1.44 3.58
C GLN A 9 -17.18 0.32 2.86
N ILE A 10 -16.61 0.62 1.69
CA ILE A 10 -15.77 -0.32 0.93
C ILE A 10 -14.35 0.25 0.88
N SER A 11 -13.44 -0.33 1.66
CA SER A 11 -12.04 0.11 1.69
C SER A 11 -11.22 -0.56 0.58
N PHE A 12 -10.40 0.23 -0.11
CA PHE A 12 -9.49 -0.26 -1.15
C PHE A 12 -8.09 -0.64 -0.62
N GLY A 13 -7.78 -0.31 0.65
CA GLY A 13 -6.42 -0.43 1.19
C GLY A 13 -6.31 -0.81 2.66
N ALA A 14 -7.42 -0.96 3.39
CA ALA A 14 -7.36 -1.37 4.80
C ALA A 14 -7.39 -2.91 4.93
N SER A 15 -6.21 -3.49 5.10
CA SER A 15 -5.92 -4.93 5.09
C SER A 15 -5.94 -5.60 6.48
N SER A 16 -5.95 -4.81 7.57
CA SER A 16 -6.00 -5.34 8.94
C SER A 16 -7.14 -6.34 9.12
N GLU A 17 -6.82 -7.52 9.67
CA GLU A 17 -7.79 -8.60 9.87
C GLU A 17 -8.90 -8.22 10.87
N GLU A 18 -8.65 -7.28 11.80
CA GLU A 18 -9.66 -6.85 12.79
C GLU A 18 -10.92 -6.28 12.10
N LEU A 19 -10.76 -5.66 10.94
CA LEU A 19 -11.85 -5.11 10.12
C LEU A 19 -12.77 -6.21 9.52
N SER A 20 -12.41 -7.48 9.68
CA SER A 20 -13.25 -8.62 9.29
C SER A 20 -14.30 -8.95 10.36
N ASP A 21 -14.17 -8.47 11.60
CA ASP A 21 -15.14 -8.73 12.66
C ASP A 21 -16.46 -8.00 12.36
N LYS A 22 -17.48 -8.73 11.91
CA LYS A 22 -18.80 -8.17 11.57
C LYS A 22 -19.65 -7.77 12.76
N LYS A 23 -19.28 -8.18 13.98
CA LYS A 23 -19.93 -7.68 15.20
C LYS A 23 -19.48 -6.24 15.47
N LEU A 24 -18.20 -5.94 15.23
CA LEU A 24 -17.63 -4.60 15.41
C LEU A 24 -17.79 -3.71 14.17
N TYR A 25 -17.64 -4.29 12.97
CA TYR A 25 -17.64 -3.59 11.67
C TYR A 25 -18.71 -4.16 10.72
N PRO A 26 -20.01 -4.08 11.07
CA PRO A 26 -21.10 -4.69 10.30
C PRO A 26 -21.31 -4.11 8.89
N ASN A 27 -20.79 -2.90 8.62
CA ASN A 27 -20.96 -2.20 7.35
C ASN A 27 -19.62 -2.01 6.59
N PHE A 28 -18.55 -2.70 7.02
CA PHE A 28 -17.25 -2.63 6.38
C PHE A 28 -17.08 -3.79 5.38
N LEU A 29 -16.66 -3.45 4.17
CA LEU A 29 -16.18 -4.35 3.13
C LEU A 29 -14.82 -3.85 2.63
N ARG A 30 -14.11 -4.69 1.87
CA ARG A 30 -12.86 -4.30 1.23
C ARG A 30 -12.60 -5.05 -0.07
N THR A 31 -11.80 -4.42 -0.93
CA THR A 31 -11.28 -5.01 -2.18
C THR A 31 -9.82 -5.41 -2.10
N ILE A 32 -9.17 -5.15 -0.96
CA ILE A 32 -7.84 -5.68 -0.63
C ILE A 32 -7.99 -6.99 0.18
N PRO A 33 -7.10 -7.99 0.00
CA PRO A 33 -7.04 -9.15 0.88
C PRO A 33 -6.76 -8.76 2.34
N ASN A 34 -7.06 -9.67 3.26
CA ASN A 34 -6.68 -9.52 4.66
C ASN A 34 -5.19 -9.84 4.87
N ASP A 35 -4.61 -9.30 5.93
CA ASP A 35 -3.20 -9.50 6.26
C ASP A 35 -2.84 -10.95 6.63
N GLU A 36 -3.79 -11.81 7.03
CA GLU A 36 -3.51 -13.23 7.30
C GLU A 36 -2.86 -13.90 6.10
N SER A 37 -3.41 -13.68 4.90
CA SER A 37 -2.90 -14.30 3.68
C SER A 37 -1.46 -13.86 3.37
N GLN A 38 -1.16 -12.59 3.64
CA GLN A 38 0.18 -12.03 3.51
C GLN A 38 1.16 -12.59 4.54
N ILE A 39 0.73 -12.69 5.80
CA ILE A 39 1.54 -13.21 6.89
C ILE A 39 1.86 -14.69 6.64
N GLU A 40 0.88 -15.50 6.19
CA GLU A 40 1.14 -16.88 5.78
C GLU A 40 2.16 -16.94 4.64
N ALA A 41 2.05 -16.09 3.62
CA ALA A 41 3.02 -16.04 2.53
C ALA A 41 4.44 -15.70 3.02
N ILE A 42 4.57 -14.72 3.93
CA ILE A 42 5.84 -14.36 4.55
C ILE A 42 6.44 -15.52 5.35
N ILE A 43 5.61 -16.22 6.12
CA ILE A 43 6.06 -17.35 6.94
C ILE A 43 6.50 -18.53 6.07
N LEU A 44 5.75 -18.85 5.02
CA LEU A 44 6.12 -19.87 4.04
C LEU A 44 7.44 -19.52 3.34
N LEU A 45 7.64 -18.25 2.97
CA LEU A 45 8.89 -17.77 2.40
C LEU A 45 10.07 -17.99 3.37
N ILE A 46 9.87 -17.64 4.65
CA ILE A 46 10.89 -17.81 5.69
C ILE A 46 11.25 -19.30 5.88
N GLN A 47 10.26 -20.19 5.86
CA GLN A 47 10.45 -21.63 5.95
C GLN A 47 11.17 -22.20 4.71
N GLU A 48 10.83 -21.74 3.51
CA GLU A 48 11.45 -22.17 2.25
C GLU A 48 12.96 -21.91 2.26
N PHE A 49 13.37 -20.72 2.73
CA PHE A 49 14.78 -20.36 2.89
C PHE A 49 15.42 -20.91 4.18
N ARG A 50 14.67 -21.66 4.99
CA ARG A 50 15.11 -22.27 6.25
C ARG A 50 15.67 -21.26 7.26
N TRP A 51 15.14 -20.04 7.25
CA TRP A 51 15.48 -19.06 8.27
C TRP A 51 14.69 -19.35 9.55
N ASN A 52 15.39 -19.55 10.66
CA ASN A 52 14.81 -19.90 11.96
C ASN A 52 14.94 -18.77 13.00
N TRP A 53 15.63 -17.69 12.66
CA TRP A 53 15.84 -16.50 13.48
C TRP A 53 15.52 -15.24 12.67
N ILE A 54 14.50 -14.50 13.09
CA ILE A 54 14.05 -13.27 12.42
C ILE A 54 13.97 -12.11 13.43
N SER A 55 13.97 -10.88 12.93
CA SER A 55 13.52 -9.70 13.68
C SER A 55 12.25 -9.15 13.05
N VAL A 56 11.41 -8.44 13.82
CA VAL A 56 10.13 -7.90 13.31
C VAL A 56 9.98 -6.42 13.67
N ILE A 57 9.73 -5.57 12.68
CA ILE A 57 9.46 -4.15 12.86
C ILE A 57 8.00 -3.87 12.50
N GLY A 58 7.27 -3.17 13.38
CA GLY A 58 5.95 -2.61 13.11
C GLY A 58 5.97 -1.08 13.12
N SER A 59 4.98 -0.41 12.53
CA SER A 59 4.70 1.00 12.83
C SER A 59 3.74 1.11 14.01
N SER A 60 3.75 2.24 14.73
CA SER A 60 2.85 2.50 15.88
C SER A 60 1.37 2.68 15.51
N THR A 61 0.99 2.31 14.29
CA THR A 61 -0.39 2.33 13.80
C THR A 61 -1.05 0.99 14.08
N ASP A 62 -2.40 0.95 14.09
CA ASP A 62 -3.14 -0.31 14.28
C ASP A 62 -2.74 -1.37 13.24
N TYR A 63 -2.47 -0.97 11.99
CA TYR A 63 -1.95 -1.86 10.95
C TYR A 63 -0.59 -2.46 11.33
N GLY A 64 0.36 -1.61 11.71
CA GLY A 64 1.73 -2.05 11.99
C GLY A 64 1.85 -2.87 13.26
N GLU A 65 1.17 -2.46 14.33
CA GLU A 65 1.14 -3.19 15.61
C GLU A 65 0.47 -4.56 15.45
N ASN A 66 -0.68 -4.63 14.78
CA ASN A 66 -1.36 -5.90 14.58
C ASN A 66 -0.59 -6.83 13.65
N GLY A 67 -0.05 -6.31 12.55
CA GLY A 67 0.79 -7.09 11.65
C GLY A 67 2.01 -7.67 12.35
N LYS A 68 2.77 -6.84 13.08
CA LYS A 68 3.92 -7.27 13.89
C LYS A 68 3.51 -8.37 14.89
N ARG A 69 2.45 -8.15 15.68
CA ARG A 69 1.97 -9.12 16.66
C ARG A 69 1.61 -10.46 16.03
N LYS A 70 0.94 -10.44 14.87
CA LYS A 70 0.52 -11.66 14.16
C LYS A 70 1.67 -12.39 13.51
N VAL A 71 2.65 -11.68 12.92
CA VAL A 71 3.89 -12.29 12.45
C VAL A 71 4.62 -13.00 13.60
N ILE A 72 4.78 -12.35 14.75
CA ILE A 72 5.43 -12.94 15.93
C ILE A 72 4.70 -14.21 16.39
N SER A 73 3.38 -14.12 16.55
CA SER A 73 2.56 -15.26 16.98
C SER A 73 2.62 -16.41 15.98
N ARG A 74 2.56 -16.12 14.68
CA ARG A 74 2.57 -17.15 13.63
C ARG A 74 3.94 -17.81 13.48
N ALA A 75 5.02 -17.01 13.53
CA ALA A 75 6.40 -17.51 13.53
C ALA A 75 6.63 -18.49 14.68
N ALA A 76 6.23 -18.13 15.90
CA ALA A 76 6.34 -18.99 17.08
C ALA A 76 5.58 -20.31 16.90
N ALA A 77 4.37 -20.26 16.32
CA ALA A 77 3.54 -21.45 16.08
C ALA A 77 4.16 -22.47 15.11
N VAL A 78 5.13 -22.05 14.29
CA VAL A 78 5.84 -22.94 13.33
C VAL A 78 7.33 -23.12 13.66
N GLY A 79 7.75 -22.75 14.87
CA GLY A 79 9.12 -22.97 15.36
C GLY A 79 10.16 -21.99 14.84
N ILE A 80 9.75 -20.81 14.35
CA ILE A 80 10.65 -19.70 14.00
C ILE A 80 10.78 -18.78 15.22
N CYS A 81 12.00 -18.50 15.67
CA CYS A 81 12.23 -17.61 16.80
C CYS A 81 12.37 -16.16 16.35
N VAL A 82 11.79 -15.24 17.13
CA VAL A 82 11.95 -13.80 16.95
C VAL A 82 13.04 -13.32 17.90
N ALA A 83 14.19 -12.93 17.36
CA ALA A 83 15.35 -12.49 18.13
C ALA A 83 15.16 -11.10 18.73
N SER A 84 14.47 -10.21 18.01
CA SER A 84 14.11 -8.88 18.48
C SER A 84 12.90 -8.35 17.71
N HIS A 85 12.21 -7.38 18.29
CA HIS A 85 11.14 -6.67 17.60
C HIS A 85 11.10 -5.21 18.04
N GLY A 86 10.60 -4.34 17.17
CA GLY A 86 10.51 -2.90 17.45
C GLY A 86 9.28 -2.25 16.82
N THR A 87 8.95 -1.07 17.34
CA THR A 87 7.85 -0.23 16.83
C THR A 87 8.40 1.11 16.43
N ILE A 88 8.22 1.49 15.17
CA ILE A 88 8.57 2.82 14.69
C ILE A 88 7.47 3.79 15.15
N PRO A 89 7.80 4.82 15.93
CA PRO A 89 6.84 5.80 16.43
C PRO A 89 6.43 6.81 15.35
N GLN A 90 5.27 7.44 15.54
CA GLN A 90 4.65 8.31 14.54
C GLN A 90 5.37 9.66 14.32
N LYS A 91 6.05 10.21 15.33
CA LYS A 91 6.76 11.50 15.21
C LYS A 91 8.26 11.30 15.01
N ALA A 92 8.69 11.18 13.76
CA ALA A 92 10.09 11.04 13.36
C ALA A 92 11.06 12.05 14.02
N SER A 93 10.73 13.34 14.07
CA SER A 93 11.65 14.38 14.56
C SER A 93 11.89 14.35 16.08
N GLU A 94 10.94 13.86 16.88
CA GLU A 94 11.07 13.73 18.35
C GLU A 94 11.67 12.35 18.75
N SER A 95 11.87 11.43 17.80
CA SER A 95 12.12 10.00 18.08
C SER A 95 13.27 9.35 17.28
N LYS A 96 14.14 10.13 16.62
CA LYS A 96 15.28 9.57 15.85
C LYS A 96 16.12 8.59 16.68
N GLN A 97 16.43 8.95 17.93
CA GLN A 97 17.21 8.08 18.82
C GLN A 97 16.49 6.77 19.16
N GLU A 98 15.16 6.80 19.29
CA GLU A 98 14.36 5.59 19.54
C GLU A 98 14.43 4.65 18.34
N VAL A 99 14.32 5.18 17.11
CA VAL A 99 14.47 4.38 15.89
C VAL A 99 15.88 3.83 15.74
N ILE A 100 16.91 4.62 16.06
CA ILE A 100 18.31 4.15 16.11
C ILE A 100 18.44 2.98 17.10
N ASN A 101 17.90 3.09 18.31
CA ASN A 101 17.96 2.03 19.31
C ASN A 101 17.25 0.75 18.83
N ILE A 102 16.13 0.89 18.12
CA ILE A 102 15.42 -0.24 17.51
C ILE A 102 16.30 -0.90 16.44
N ILE A 103 16.90 -0.12 15.55
CA ILE A 103 17.80 -0.62 14.50
C ILE A 103 19.00 -1.31 15.13
N ASP A 104 19.63 -0.73 16.14
CA ASP A 104 20.76 -1.31 16.87
C ASP A 104 20.40 -2.66 17.51
N ASN A 105 19.23 -2.77 18.15
CA ASN A 105 18.78 -4.05 18.71
C ASN A 105 18.57 -5.12 17.62
N ILE A 106 18.15 -4.73 16.43
CA ILE A 106 17.93 -5.61 15.28
C ILE A 106 19.24 -6.01 14.62
N THR A 107 20.23 -5.11 14.58
CA THR A 107 21.51 -5.35 13.91
C THR A 107 22.51 -6.06 14.82
N ASN A 108 22.43 -5.89 16.14
CA ASN A 108 23.31 -6.51 17.13
C ASN A 108 22.99 -7.99 17.43
N ASN A 109 21.92 -8.55 16.86
CA ASN A 109 21.61 -9.97 16.96
C ASN A 109 22.00 -10.72 15.67
N ARG A 110 22.02 -12.07 15.73
CA ARG A 110 22.42 -12.93 14.60
C ARG A 110 21.34 -13.10 13.52
N ALA A 111 20.16 -12.52 13.69
CA ALA A 111 19.09 -12.59 12.69
C ALA A 111 19.42 -11.64 11.52
N ASN A 112 19.51 -12.22 10.33
CA ASN A 112 19.72 -11.45 9.10
C ASN A 112 18.41 -11.05 8.43
N VAL A 113 17.31 -11.73 8.76
CA VAL A 113 15.99 -11.47 8.18
C VAL A 113 15.20 -10.53 9.08
N VAL A 114 14.66 -9.46 8.49
CA VAL A 114 13.82 -8.48 9.18
C VAL A 114 12.50 -8.38 8.44
N VAL A 115 11.41 -8.76 9.11
CA VAL A 115 10.04 -8.57 8.61
C VAL A 115 9.59 -7.16 8.98
N VAL A 116 9.13 -6.38 8.01
CA VAL A 116 8.72 -4.99 8.19
C VAL A 116 7.24 -4.83 7.85
N PHE A 117 6.44 -4.43 8.84
CA PHE A 117 5.00 -4.24 8.74
C PHE A 117 4.66 -2.80 9.12
N THR A 118 4.80 -1.89 8.16
CA THR A 118 4.68 -0.45 8.40
C THR A 118 3.86 0.22 7.31
N ASN A 119 3.26 1.38 7.60
CA ASN A 119 2.80 2.25 6.52
C ASN A 119 3.99 2.90 5.77
N ILE A 120 3.70 3.60 4.68
CA ILE A 120 4.71 4.18 3.78
C ILE A 120 5.57 5.21 4.50
N GLN A 121 4.97 6.09 5.31
CA GLN A 121 5.69 7.18 5.99
C GLN A 121 6.69 6.64 7.02
N HIS A 122 6.31 5.62 7.80
CA HIS A 122 7.22 5.01 8.77
C HIS A 122 8.33 4.21 8.07
N ALA A 123 8.00 3.53 6.95
CA ALA A 123 8.99 2.80 6.16
C ALA A 123 10.05 3.74 5.58
N GLU A 124 9.62 4.86 5.00
CA GLU A 124 10.50 5.87 4.44
C GLU A 124 11.46 6.41 5.51
N TYR A 125 10.93 6.79 6.67
CA TYR A 125 11.74 7.28 7.77
C TYR A 125 12.73 6.22 8.31
N LEU A 126 12.27 4.98 8.48
CA LEU A 126 13.11 3.85 8.88
C LEU A 126 14.27 3.65 7.91
N PHE A 127 13.99 3.57 6.61
CA PHE A 127 15.01 3.25 5.61
C PHE A 127 15.99 4.39 5.37
N GLN A 128 15.59 5.66 5.56
CA GLN A 128 16.53 6.78 5.61
C GLN A 128 17.55 6.59 6.74
N ILE A 129 17.11 6.22 7.95
CA ILE A 129 18.03 5.98 9.07
C ILE A 129 18.89 4.73 8.85
N VAL A 130 18.33 3.64 8.33
CA VAL A 130 19.08 2.41 8.00
C VAL A 130 20.23 2.72 7.03
N VAL A 131 19.99 3.58 6.04
CA VAL A 131 21.02 4.06 5.11
C VAL A 131 22.04 4.95 5.82
N ASP A 132 21.60 5.94 6.61
CA ASP A 132 22.49 6.85 7.35
C ASP A 132 23.43 6.10 8.30
N MET A 133 22.94 5.01 8.90
CA MET A 133 23.70 4.13 9.80
C MET A 133 24.61 3.13 9.06
N ASN A 134 24.64 3.14 7.72
CA ASN A 134 25.38 2.20 6.88
C ASN A 134 25.09 0.72 7.21
N ILE A 135 23.84 0.40 7.55
CA ILE A 135 23.44 -0.98 7.78
C ILE A 135 23.43 -1.70 6.44
N THR A 136 24.06 -2.88 6.39
CA THR A 136 24.18 -3.70 5.18
C THR A 136 23.95 -5.18 5.52
N GLY A 137 23.84 -6.04 4.51
CA GLY A 137 23.84 -7.50 4.70
C GLY A 137 22.57 -8.09 5.32
N LYS A 138 21.48 -7.31 5.43
CA LYS A 138 20.18 -7.79 5.90
C LYS A 138 19.30 -8.24 4.72
N VAL A 139 18.30 -9.06 5.04
CA VAL A 139 17.19 -9.42 4.15
C VAL A 139 15.93 -8.77 4.72
N TRP A 140 15.40 -7.77 4.03
CA TRP A 140 14.21 -7.04 4.43
C TRP A 140 13.00 -7.65 3.72
N ILE A 141 12.08 -8.24 4.48
CA ILE A 141 10.81 -8.75 3.97
C ILE A 141 9.73 -7.71 4.28
N LEU A 142 9.24 -7.04 3.26
CA LEU A 142 8.28 -5.95 3.41
C LEU A 142 6.84 -6.47 3.18
N SER A 143 5.87 -5.92 3.94
CA SER A 143 4.43 -6.09 3.73
C SER A 143 3.92 -5.64 2.33
N GLU A 144 2.62 -5.54 2.08
CA GLU A 144 2.09 -5.00 0.81
C GLU A 144 2.06 -3.48 0.75
N ALA A 145 1.92 -2.82 1.91
CA ALA A 145 1.67 -1.38 1.99
C ALA A 145 2.78 -0.53 1.34
N MET A 146 4.01 -1.02 1.32
CA MET A 146 5.21 -0.29 0.87
C MET A 146 6.10 -0.98 -0.17
N SER A 147 5.82 -2.21 -0.61
CA SER A 147 6.82 -3.10 -1.26
C SER A 147 7.10 -2.69 -2.69
N VAL A 148 6.08 -2.15 -3.33
CA VAL A 148 6.10 -1.62 -4.70
C VAL A 148 6.17 -0.09 -4.72
N GLN A 149 6.38 0.55 -3.57
CA GLN A 149 6.35 2.01 -3.48
C GLN A 149 7.66 2.62 -3.95
N ARG A 150 7.56 3.46 -4.98
CA ARG A 150 8.72 4.11 -5.59
C ARG A 150 9.51 4.96 -4.59
N ILE A 151 8.82 5.62 -3.65
CA ILE A 151 9.44 6.46 -2.62
C ILE A 151 10.54 5.74 -1.84
N LEU A 152 10.41 4.42 -1.60
CA LEU A 152 11.45 3.64 -0.93
C LEU A 152 12.63 3.33 -1.86
N SER A 153 12.34 2.98 -3.12
CA SER A 153 13.38 2.67 -4.12
C SER A 153 14.23 3.89 -4.50
N GLU A 154 13.71 5.09 -4.25
CA GLU A 154 14.36 6.37 -4.54
C GLU A 154 15.21 6.88 -3.38
N ILE A 155 15.17 6.26 -2.20
CA ILE A 155 16.07 6.63 -1.09
C ILE A 155 17.54 6.53 -1.57
N PRO A 156 18.36 7.60 -1.46
CA PRO A 156 19.75 7.57 -1.85
C PRO A 156 20.49 6.41 -1.19
N ASN A 157 21.34 5.70 -1.93
CA ASN A 157 22.11 4.56 -1.43
C ASN A 157 21.29 3.37 -0.89
N ILE A 158 19.97 3.31 -1.09
CA ILE A 158 19.13 2.22 -0.57
C ILE A 158 19.59 0.83 -1.03
N LYS A 159 20.21 0.72 -2.20
CA LYS A 159 20.75 -0.55 -2.71
C LYS A 159 21.83 -1.19 -1.81
N ARG A 160 22.41 -0.43 -0.87
CA ARG A 160 23.44 -0.94 0.06
C ARG A 160 22.87 -1.70 1.25
N ILE A 161 21.58 -1.55 1.57
CA ILE A 161 20.99 -2.10 2.80
C ILE A 161 20.87 -3.63 2.82
N GLY A 162 21.10 -4.27 1.68
CA GLY A 162 21.03 -5.72 1.50
C GLY A 162 19.94 -6.12 0.50
N THR A 163 19.33 -7.29 0.74
CA THR A 163 18.28 -7.84 -0.13
C THR A 163 16.92 -7.36 0.34
N VAL A 164 16.04 -6.96 -0.59
CA VAL A 164 14.65 -6.59 -0.30
C VAL A 164 13.72 -7.54 -1.02
N LEU A 165 12.85 -8.20 -0.25
CA LEU A 165 11.75 -9.03 -0.72
C LEU A 165 10.45 -8.35 -0.29
N GLY A 166 9.42 -8.40 -1.13
CA GLY A 166 8.15 -7.73 -0.84
C GLY A 166 6.97 -8.60 -1.18
N VAL A 167 5.91 -8.52 -0.38
CA VAL A 167 4.60 -9.04 -0.74
C VAL A 167 3.87 -7.98 -1.55
N ALA A 168 3.19 -8.35 -2.63
CA ALA A 168 2.40 -7.42 -3.42
C ALA A 168 1.00 -7.97 -3.63
N VAL A 169 -0.01 -7.10 -3.53
CA VAL A 169 -1.38 -7.44 -3.94
C VAL A 169 -1.40 -7.78 -5.44
N MET A 170 -2.31 -8.64 -5.88
CA MET A 170 -2.38 -9.00 -7.30
C MET A 170 -2.72 -7.77 -8.16
N GLN A 171 -2.02 -7.64 -9.29
CA GLN A 171 -2.31 -6.59 -10.25
C GLN A 171 -3.58 -6.93 -11.05
N GLY A 172 -4.47 -5.97 -11.19
CA GLY A 172 -5.64 -6.09 -12.06
C GLY A 172 -5.46 -5.41 -13.41
N LYS A 173 -6.37 -5.74 -14.33
CA LYS A 173 -6.45 -5.08 -15.64
C LYS A 173 -7.51 -3.99 -15.59
N MET A 174 -7.14 -2.78 -16.00
CA MET A 174 -8.05 -1.66 -16.22
C MET A 174 -7.87 -1.12 -17.65
N PRO A 175 -8.44 -1.80 -18.67
CA PRO A 175 -8.35 -1.32 -20.06
C PRO A 175 -8.90 0.11 -20.16
N GLY A 176 -8.19 1.00 -20.87
CA GLY A 176 -8.58 2.40 -21.02
C GLY A 176 -8.15 3.31 -19.86
N TYR A 177 -7.68 2.76 -18.73
CA TYR A 177 -7.31 3.60 -17.56
C TYR A 177 -6.07 4.44 -17.83
N LYS A 178 -5.06 3.88 -18.52
CA LYS A 178 -3.87 4.64 -18.90
C LYS A 178 -4.21 5.81 -19.82
N GLU A 179 -5.10 5.59 -20.78
CA GLU A 179 -5.58 6.58 -21.73
C GLU A 179 -6.42 7.65 -21.01
N PHE A 180 -7.26 7.25 -20.06
CA PHE A 180 -8.02 8.14 -19.19
C PHE A 180 -7.09 9.07 -18.40
N VAL A 181 -6.09 8.53 -17.70
CA VAL A 181 -5.12 9.32 -16.91
C VAL A 181 -4.33 10.26 -17.82
N LEU A 182 -3.87 9.79 -18.98
CA LEU A 182 -3.17 10.62 -19.96
C LEU A 182 -4.03 11.81 -20.40
N ARG A 183 -5.29 11.55 -20.78
CA ARG A 183 -6.22 12.59 -21.22
C ARG A 183 -6.47 13.61 -20.12
N ASP A 184 -6.78 13.15 -18.91
CA ASP A 184 -7.13 14.02 -17.80
C ASP A 184 -5.93 14.91 -17.39
N ILE A 185 -4.71 14.36 -17.35
CA ILE A 185 -3.49 15.15 -17.11
C ILE A 185 -3.29 16.19 -18.22
N THR A 186 -3.44 15.82 -19.50
CA THR A 186 -3.31 16.78 -20.62
C THR A 186 -4.36 17.88 -20.61
N ALA A 187 -5.58 17.58 -20.13
CA ALA A 187 -6.66 18.56 -20.04
C ALA A 187 -6.44 19.53 -18.87
N TRP A 188 -5.89 19.05 -17.75
CA TRP A 188 -5.64 19.87 -16.56
C TRP A 188 -4.51 20.88 -16.75
N ASN A 189 -3.52 20.54 -17.60
CA ASN A 189 -2.40 21.42 -17.92
C ASN A 189 -2.28 21.61 -19.45
N PRO A 190 -3.01 22.58 -20.04
CA PRO A 190 -2.95 22.83 -21.48
C PRO A 190 -1.55 23.24 -21.98
N GLY A 191 -0.64 23.65 -21.07
CA GLY A 191 0.78 23.90 -21.33
C GLY A 191 1.63 22.64 -21.61
N ILE A 192 1.12 21.43 -21.32
CA ILE A 192 1.79 20.14 -21.57
C ILE A 192 2.09 19.89 -23.07
N ASN A 193 1.48 20.67 -23.96
CA ASN A 193 1.73 20.67 -25.40
C ASN A 193 2.96 21.50 -25.83
N GLN A 194 3.61 22.24 -24.92
CA GLN A 194 4.79 23.05 -25.27
C GLN A 194 6.07 22.21 -25.16
N ARG A 195 6.86 22.20 -26.25
CA ARG A 195 8.22 21.68 -26.26
C ARG A 195 9.12 22.61 -25.45
N VAL A 196 9.22 22.39 -24.15
CA VAL A 196 10.19 23.11 -23.31
C VAL A 196 11.59 22.57 -23.64
N LYS A 197 12.53 23.47 -23.97
CA LYS A 197 13.94 23.12 -24.22
C LYS A 197 14.61 22.74 -22.90
N TYR A 198 15.27 21.60 -22.90
CA TYR A 198 16.04 21.06 -21.79
C TYR A 198 17.22 21.97 -21.39
N SER A 199 17.41 22.13 -20.09
CA SER A 199 18.72 22.38 -19.48
C SER A 199 18.98 21.27 -18.46
N ASP A 200 20.17 20.72 -18.49
CA ASP A 200 20.64 19.55 -17.75
C ASP A 200 20.49 19.73 -16.22
N PRO A 201 19.88 18.80 -15.46
CA PRO A 201 19.77 18.95 -14.01
C PRO A 201 21.02 18.35 -13.34
N GLN A 202 22.07 19.16 -13.25
CA GLN A 202 22.96 19.08 -12.09
C GLN A 202 22.49 20.12 -11.10
N GLU A 203 21.79 19.71 -10.04
CA GLU A 203 21.86 20.34 -8.72
C GLU A 203 20.93 19.64 -7.71
N GLU A 204 21.45 19.49 -6.49
CA GLU A 204 20.77 18.93 -5.33
C GLU A 204 19.59 19.82 -4.91
N ARG A 205 18.47 19.20 -4.50
CA ARG A 205 17.43 19.76 -3.61
C ARG A 205 16.96 21.19 -3.92
N GLN A 206 16.69 21.54 -5.17
CA GLN A 206 15.87 22.73 -5.50
C GLN A 206 14.42 22.34 -5.74
N GLU A 207 13.51 23.11 -5.15
CA GLU A 207 12.07 23.03 -5.39
C GLU A 207 11.80 23.06 -6.90
N CYS A 208 11.13 22.03 -7.43
CA CYS A 208 10.83 21.96 -8.85
C CYS A 208 9.98 23.19 -9.26
N PRO A 209 10.27 23.86 -10.39
CA PRO A 209 9.44 24.94 -10.89
C PRO A 209 8.01 24.43 -11.12
N ALA A 210 7.07 24.86 -10.26
CA ALA A 210 5.72 24.30 -10.16
C ALA A 210 4.94 24.36 -11.48
N ASP A 211 5.24 25.34 -12.33
CA ASP A 211 4.54 25.59 -13.59
C ASP A 211 5.00 24.69 -14.74
N SER A 212 6.12 23.97 -14.59
CA SER A 212 6.74 23.21 -15.69
C SER A 212 7.18 21.81 -15.31
N PHE A 213 7.23 21.47 -14.02
CA PHE A 213 7.72 20.20 -13.53
C PHE A 213 6.91 19.66 -12.36
N MET A 214 6.67 18.35 -12.36
CA MET A 214 6.17 17.61 -11.20
C MET A 214 7.35 17.13 -10.34
N PRO A 215 7.37 17.43 -9.04
CA PRO A 215 8.37 16.87 -8.14
C PRO A 215 8.16 15.37 -7.97
N THR A 216 9.27 14.63 -8.03
CA THR A 216 9.39 13.25 -7.57
C THR A 216 10.55 13.17 -6.60
N PHE A 217 10.70 12.06 -5.87
CA PHE A 217 11.64 11.99 -4.74
C PHE A 217 13.09 12.37 -5.11
N ASN A 218 13.52 12.03 -6.34
CA ASN A 218 14.87 12.36 -6.84
C ASN A 218 14.89 13.18 -8.14
N GLN A 219 13.74 13.54 -8.72
CA GLN A 219 13.71 14.15 -10.06
C GLN A 219 12.56 15.14 -10.20
N CYS A 220 12.81 16.23 -10.92
CA CYS A 220 11.74 17.05 -11.48
C CYS A 220 11.35 16.46 -12.84
N VAL A 221 10.14 15.94 -12.97
CA VAL A 221 9.64 15.41 -14.23
C VAL A 221 8.97 16.53 -15.01
N PRO A 222 9.36 16.80 -16.27
CA PRO A 222 8.70 17.81 -17.07
C PRO A 222 7.20 17.52 -17.18
N CYS A 223 6.38 18.53 -17.00
CA CYS A 223 4.97 18.53 -17.35
C CYS A 223 4.84 18.60 -18.88
N THR A 224 5.33 17.59 -19.58
CA THR A 224 5.17 17.37 -21.02
C THR A 224 4.51 16.02 -21.25
N SER A 225 3.88 15.83 -22.40
CA SER A 225 3.22 14.55 -22.70
C SER A 225 4.20 13.36 -22.59
N ASP A 226 5.46 13.55 -22.97
CA ASP A 226 6.52 12.53 -22.84
C ASP A 226 6.98 12.33 -21.38
N GLY A 227 7.08 13.39 -20.58
CA GLY A 227 7.40 13.29 -19.15
C GLY A 227 6.32 12.53 -18.38
N VAL A 228 5.04 12.86 -18.64
CA VAL A 228 3.89 12.14 -18.07
C VAL A 228 3.85 10.70 -18.57
N ARG A 229 4.07 10.44 -19.87
CA ARG A 229 4.15 9.08 -20.41
C ARG A 229 5.26 8.26 -19.76
N SER A 230 6.41 8.88 -19.45
CA SER A 230 7.53 8.23 -18.77
C SER A 230 7.16 7.79 -17.34
N LEU A 231 6.46 8.66 -16.60
CA LEU A 231 5.91 8.33 -15.28
C LEU A 231 4.93 7.16 -15.37
N LEU A 232 3.98 7.22 -16.31
CA LEU A 232 2.95 6.21 -16.50
C LEU A 232 3.49 4.88 -17.07
N ARG A 233 4.69 4.86 -17.65
CA ARG A 233 5.30 3.65 -18.21
C ARG A 233 5.71 2.65 -17.13
N HIS A 234 6.01 3.13 -15.93
CA HIS A 234 6.46 2.31 -14.81
C HIS A 234 5.42 2.28 -13.67
N SER A 235 4.20 2.78 -13.91
CA SER A 235 3.14 2.78 -12.91
C SER A 235 2.61 1.38 -12.66
N ASP A 236 2.66 0.98 -11.39
CA ASP A 236 2.05 -0.24 -10.90
C ASP A 236 0.66 0.06 -10.31
N TRP A 237 -0.39 -0.11 -11.12
CA TRP A 237 -1.77 0.31 -10.83
C TRP A 237 -2.54 -0.59 -9.85
N ARG A 238 -1.86 -1.19 -8.87
CA ARG A 238 -2.46 -2.12 -7.90
C ARG A 238 -3.47 -1.46 -6.98
N VAL A 239 -3.12 -0.32 -6.40
CA VAL A 239 -3.99 0.40 -5.47
C VAL A 239 -5.19 0.97 -6.23
N GLU A 240 -4.93 1.53 -7.41
CA GLU A 240 -5.93 2.07 -8.32
C GLU A 240 -6.91 1.00 -8.78
N PHE A 241 -6.44 -0.23 -8.99
CA PHE A 241 -7.33 -1.36 -9.27
C PHE A 241 -8.24 -1.72 -8.10
N ASN A 242 -7.74 -1.65 -6.86
CA ASN A 242 -8.59 -1.85 -5.68
C ASN A 242 -9.63 -0.73 -5.53
N VAL A 243 -9.25 0.52 -5.85
CA VAL A 243 -10.19 1.67 -5.90
C VAL A 243 -11.26 1.44 -6.96
N TYR A 244 -10.85 1.09 -8.18
CA TYR A 244 -11.75 0.76 -9.28
C TYR A 244 -12.73 -0.33 -8.86
N SER A 245 -12.22 -1.41 -8.28
CA SER A 245 -13.02 -2.54 -7.81
C SER A 245 -13.99 -2.14 -6.70
N ALA A 246 -13.61 -1.21 -5.82
CA ALA A 246 -14.46 -0.75 -4.72
C ALA A 246 -15.63 0.11 -5.22
N VAL A 247 -15.37 1.01 -6.17
CA VAL A 247 -16.42 1.80 -6.83
C VAL A 247 -17.34 0.87 -7.64
N TYR A 248 -16.76 -0.08 -8.37
CA TYR A 248 -17.51 -1.05 -9.16
C TYR A 248 -18.41 -1.93 -8.27
N ALA A 249 -17.92 -2.36 -7.11
CA ALA A 249 -18.68 -3.09 -6.09
C ALA A 249 -19.92 -2.30 -5.64
N GLY A 250 -19.72 -1.04 -5.26
CA GLY A 250 -20.80 -0.16 -4.82
C GLY A 250 -21.83 0.09 -5.93
N ALA A 251 -21.36 0.38 -7.15
CA ALA A 251 -22.21 0.59 -8.32
C ALA A 251 -23.03 -0.67 -8.65
N ARG A 252 -22.44 -1.86 -8.58
CA ARG A 252 -23.16 -3.12 -8.82
C ARG A 252 -24.20 -3.41 -7.73
N GLY A 253 -23.88 -3.14 -6.48
CA GLY A 253 -24.84 -3.25 -5.36
C GLY A 253 -26.04 -2.33 -5.55
N LEU A 254 -25.81 -1.10 -6.02
CA LEU A 254 -26.88 -0.15 -6.38
C LEU A 254 -27.66 -0.62 -7.61
N HIS A 255 -27.00 -1.11 -8.66
CA HIS A 255 -27.64 -1.63 -9.87
C HIS A 255 -28.65 -2.74 -9.53
N GLN A 256 -28.27 -3.67 -8.66
CA GLN A 256 -29.14 -4.75 -8.20
C GLN A 256 -30.28 -4.26 -7.30
N LEU A 257 -29.98 -3.35 -6.37
CA LEU A 257 -30.99 -2.77 -5.47
C LEU A 257 -32.06 -1.99 -6.26
N LEU A 258 -31.64 -1.23 -7.26
CA LEU A 258 -32.49 -0.37 -8.10
C LEU A 258 -33.09 -1.11 -9.31
N GLN A 259 -32.80 -2.41 -9.47
CA GLN A 259 -33.30 -3.26 -10.57
C GLN A 259 -33.05 -2.66 -11.97
N CYS A 260 -31.83 -2.18 -12.21
CA CYS A 260 -31.47 -1.46 -13.42
C CYS A 260 -31.24 -2.33 -14.68
N ASP A 261 -31.68 -3.61 -14.68
CA ASP A 261 -31.34 -4.59 -15.72
C ASP A 261 -31.90 -4.26 -17.12
N SER A 262 -32.97 -3.46 -17.19
CA SER A 262 -33.59 -3.00 -18.43
C SER A 262 -33.00 -1.69 -18.97
N GLY A 263 -31.98 -1.11 -18.32
CA GLY A 263 -31.47 0.23 -18.63
C GLY A 263 -32.25 1.36 -17.93
N GLU A 264 -33.34 1.04 -17.23
CA GLU A 264 -34.07 1.95 -16.35
C GLU A 264 -33.96 1.50 -14.90
N CYS A 265 -33.71 2.42 -13.98
CA CYS A 265 -33.57 2.15 -12.55
C CYS A 265 -34.81 2.60 -11.78
N LYS A 266 -35.28 1.78 -10.83
CA LYS A 266 -36.29 2.18 -9.85
C LYS A 266 -35.70 3.17 -8.87
N LYS A 267 -35.98 4.46 -9.04
CA LYS A 267 -35.36 5.56 -8.28
C LYS A 267 -35.92 5.76 -6.86
N GLU A 268 -36.89 4.96 -6.43
CA GLU A 268 -37.57 5.11 -5.15
C GLU A 268 -37.19 3.98 -4.17
N GLY A 269 -37.07 4.32 -2.87
CA GLY A 269 -36.96 3.33 -1.79
C GLY A 269 -35.58 2.70 -1.57
N ALA A 270 -34.51 3.29 -2.10
CA ALA A 270 -33.13 2.86 -1.86
C ALA A 270 -32.51 3.58 -0.67
N HIS A 271 -32.17 2.81 0.37
CA HIS A 271 -31.51 3.25 1.58
C HIS A 271 -30.10 2.65 1.67
N PRO A 272 -29.12 3.38 2.25
CA PRO A 272 -27.72 2.94 2.31
C PRO A 272 -27.52 1.52 2.87
N TRP A 273 -28.34 1.13 3.85
CA TRP A 273 -28.25 -0.17 4.52
C TRP A 273 -28.72 -1.36 3.66
N GLN A 274 -29.51 -1.11 2.61
CA GLN A 274 -29.98 -2.18 1.72
C GLN A 274 -28.89 -2.63 0.75
N VAL A 275 -27.95 -1.75 0.40
CA VAL A 275 -26.83 -2.07 -0.51
C VAL A 275 -25.99 -3.21 0.05
N ARG A 276 -25.86 -3.32 1.39
CA ARG A 276 -25.11 -4.41 2.04
C ARG A 276 -25.71 -5.79 1.84
N LYS A 277 -26.98 -5.91 1.39
CA LYS A 277 -27.67 -7.19 1.16
C LYS A 277 -27.32 -7.82 -0.20
N PHE A 278 -26.59 -7.09 -1.06
CA PHE A 278 -26.12 -7.55 -2.36
C PHE A 278 -24.62 -7.92 -2.44
N PRO A 279 -23.96 -8.43 -1.38
CA PRO A 279 -22.51 -8.59 -1.35
C PRO A 279 -22.06 -9.94 -1.95
N ASN A 280 -22.99 -10.86 -2.25
CA ASN A 280 -22.72 -12.11 -2.98
C ASN A 280 -22.34 -11.89 -4.44
N ALA A 281 -22.07 -10.66 -4.84
CA ALA A 281 -21.49 -10.33 -6.10
C ALA A 281 -19.98 -10.69 -6.05
N ALA A 282 -19.66 -11.97 -6.02
CA ALA A 282 -18.45 -12.46 -6.67
C ALA A 282 -18.61 -12.10 -8.16
N PHE A 283 -18.22 -10.88 -8.55
CA PHE A 283 -17.99 -10.57 -9.95
C PHE A 283 -16.58 -11.00 -10.28
N ASP A 284 -16.42 -11.66 -11.41
CA ASP A 284 -15.10 -11.96 -11.95
C ASP A 284 -14.49 -10.70 -12.58
N LEU A 285 -14.16 -9.71 -11.75
CA LEU A 285 -13.17 -8.70 -12.12
C LEU A 285 -11.79 -9.31 -11.91
N ASN A 286 -11.42 -10.24 -12.81
CA ASN A 286 -10.14 -10.94 -12.80
C ASN A 286 -9.80 -11.55 -11.42
N LYS A 287 -10.69 -12.38 -10.86
CA LYS A 287 -10.50 -13.14 -9.60
C LYS A 287 -10.48 -12.33 -8.28
N ILE A 288 -10.86 -11.05 -8.24
CA ILE A 288 -11.12 -10.38 -6.96
C ILE A 288 -12.50 -10.77 -6.43
N LEU A 289 -12.50 -11.58 -5.37
CA LEU A 289 -13.70 -11.82 -4.57
C LEU A 289 -13.84 -10.70 -3.55
N LEU A 290 -14.98 -10.01 -3.54
CA LEU A 290 -15.38 -9.23 -2.37
C LEU A 290 -15.48 -10.20 -1.20
N LYS A 291 -14.58 -10.07 -0.24
CA LYS A 291 -14.63 -10.87 0.98
C LYS A 291 -15.43 -10.11 2.02
N HIS A 292 -16.42 -10.82 2.58
CA HIS A 292 -17.00 -10.49 3.85
C HIS A 292 -15.95 -10.60 4.94
#